data_AF-A0AAU2TLG4-F1
#
_entry.id   AF-A0AAU2TLG4-F1
#
_cell.length_a   1.000
_cell.length_b   1.000
_cell.length_c   1.000
_cell.angle_alpha   90.00
_cell.angle_beta   90.00
_cell.angle_gamma   90.00
#
_symmetry.space_group_name_H-M   'P 1'
#
loop_
_entity.id
_entity.type
_entity.pdbx_description
1 polymer ?
#
loop_
_entity_poly.entity_id
_entity_poly.type
_entity_poly.pdbx_seq_one_letter_code
_entity_poly.pdbx_strand_id
1 'polypeptide(L)'
;MNGYFPSIYASPVPTQYRMTLTVGEHSARHIRRIARMHLQNWELQHLTDTVELALTELIANVIRHVPDSRCALLLLKQQTGVRAEVTDAYGELLPAPAKSNPESEGGRGLLLLDALVDKWGVSPTAGGGKTVWFECTNHSRVQGNSPL
;
A
#
# COMPACT_ATOMS: atom_id res chain seq x y z
N MET A 1 -50.30 -16.13 7.46
CA MET A 1 -49.75 -14.77 7.25
C MET A 1 -48.23 -14.88 7.37
N ASN A 2 -47.54 -14.95 6.24
CA ASN A 2 -46.08 -15.10 6.20
C ASN A 2 -45.45 -13.70 6.23
N GLY A 3 -44.81 -13.35 7.35
CA GLY A 3 -44.05 -12.12 7.49
C GLY A 3 -42.75 -12.21 6.69
N TYR A 4 -42.68 -11.45 5.61
CA TYR A 4 -41.48 -11.22 4.83
C TYR A 4 -40.60 -10.22 5.58
N PHE A 5 -39.53 -10.68 6.22
CA PHE A 5 -38.49 -9.80 6.75
C PHE A 5 -37.45 -9.60 5.64
N PRO A 6 -37.31 -8.41 5.03
CA PRO A 6 -36.21 -8.16 4.11
C PRO A 6 -34.89 -8.24 4.88
N SER A 7 -33.97 -9.09 4.42
CA SER A 7 -32.60 -9.14 4.93
C SER A 7 -31.85 -7.87 4.51
N ILE A 8 -31.91 -6.83 5.33
CA ILE A 8 -31.20 -5.55 5.12
C ILE A 8 -29.86 -5.47 5.85
N TYR A 9 -29.45 -6.54 6.56
CA TYR A 9 -28.19 -6.58 7.30
C TYR A 9 -27.04 -7.12 6.45
N ALA A 10 -26.74 -6.47 5.33
CA ALA A 10 -25.39 -6.57 4.80
C ALA A 10 -24.48 -5.86 5.81
N SER A 11 -23.70 -6.61 6.60
CA SER A 11 -22.68 -6.01 7.46
C SER A 11 -21.80 -5.10 6.58
N PRO A 12 -21.53 -3.85 6.97
CA PRO A 12 -20.71 -2.98 6.16
C PRO A 12 -19.36 -3.65 5.96
N VAL A 13 -18.93 -3.80 4.70
CA VAL A 13 -17.61 -4.32 4.37
C VAL A 13 -16.59 -3.45 5.11
N PRO A 14 -15.69 -4.01 5.94
CA PRO A 14 -14.70 -3.22 6.65
C PRO A 14 -13.91 -2.37 5.66
N THR A 15 -13.88 -1.05 5.86
CA THR A 15 -13.15 -0.11 5.00
C THR A 15 -11.66 -0.09 5.30
N GLN A 16 -11.21 -0.87 6.27
CA GLN A 16 -9.80 -0.96 6.63
C GLN A 16 -9.39 -2.40 6.96
N TYR A 17 -8.13 -2.70 6.67
CA TYR A 17 -7.48 -3.93 7.06
C TYR A 17 -6.11 -3.62 7.64
N ARG A 18 -5.79 -4.18 8.81
CA ARG A 18 -4.50 -4.01 9.47
C ARG A 18 -3.91 -5.37 9.82
N MET A 19 -2.61 -5.53 9.61
CA MET A 19 -1.85 -6.65 10.16
C MET A 19 -0.49 -6.18 10.65
N THR A 20 0.05 -6.83 11.67
CA THR A 20 1.46 -6.71 12.06
C THR A 20 2.15 -8.02 11.75
N LEU A 21 3.32 -7.95 11.13
CA LEU A 21 4.07 -9.14 10.75
C LEU A 21 5.58 -8.92 10.77
N THR A 22 6.30 -10.02 10.89
CA THR A 22 7.72 -10.09 10.52
C THR A 22 7.78 -10.52 9.06
N VAL A 23 8.33 -9.67 8.18
CA VAL A 23 8.40 -9.97 6.75
C VAL A 23 9.61 -10.84 6.43
N GLY A 24 9.42 -11.78 5.52
CA GLY A 24 10.47 -12.60 4.93
C GLY A 24 10.14 -12.89 3.46
N GLU A 25 10.92 -13.77 2.83
CA GLU A 25 10.86 -14.05 1.39
C GLU A 25 9.45 -14.41 0.87
N HIS A 26 8.64 -15.10 1.70
CA HIS A 26 7.28 -15.49 1.33
C HIS A 26 6.20 -14.46 1.67
N SER A 27 6.51 -13.44 2.46
CA SER A 27 5.53 -12.47 2.96
C SER A 27 4.95 -11.62 1.83
N ALA A 28 5.74 -11.28 0.80
CA ALA A 28 5.26 -10.50 -0.34
C ALA A 28 4.11 -11.20 -1.08
N ARG A 29 4.19 -12.52 -1.29
CA ARG A 29 3.10 -13.29 -1.93
C ARG A 29 1.83 -13.25 -1.08
N HIS A 30 1.97 -13.40 0.23
CA HIS A 30 0.85 -13.37 1.16
C HIS A 30 0.18 -11.99 1.16
N ILE A 31 0.97 -10.92 1.23
CA ILE A 31 0.48 -9.54 1.23
C ILE A 31 -0.25 -9.22 -0.07
N ARG A 32 0.29 -9.60 -1.24
CA ARG A 32 -0.40 -9.42 -2.52
C ARG A 32 -1.77 -10.09 -2.55
N ARG A 33 -1.86 -11.34 -2.06
CA ARG A 33 -3.13 -12.07 -1.99
C ARG A 33 -4.15 -11.38 -1.08
N ILE A 34 -3.70 -10.85 0.05
CA ILE A 34 -4.56 -10.08 0.97
C ILE A 34 -5.02 -8.79 0.32
N ALA A 35 -4.12 -8.01 -0.27
CA ALA A 35 -4.44 -6.76 -0.94
C ALA A 35 -5.48 -6.98 -2.05
N ARG A 36 -5.28 -7.99 -2.91
CA ARG A 36 -6.23 -8.37 -3.96
C ARG A 36 -7.62 -8.65 -3.40
N MET A 37 -7.72 -9.44 -2.33
CA MET A 37 -8.99 -9.81 -1.73
C MET A 37 -9.73 -8.60 -1.17
N HIS A 38 -9.02 -7.68 -0.50
CA HIS A 38 -9.62 -6.43 -0.02
C HIS A 38 -10.02 -5.49 -1.15
N LEU A 39 -9.20 -5.34 -2.20
CA LEU A 39 -9.54 -4.52 -3.36
C LEU A 39 -10.76 -5.06 -4.10
N GLN A 40 -10.90 -6.38 -4.24
CA GLN A 40 -12.10 -7.00 -4.80
C GLN A 40 -13.34 -6.70 -3.95
N ASN A 41 -13.24 -6.87 -2.63
CA ASN A 41 -14.34 -6.58 -1.70
C ASN A 41 -14.71 -5.08 -1.67
N TRP A 42 -13.79 -4.20 -2.06
CA TRP A 42 -14.01 -2.77 -2.14
C TRP A 42 -14.41 -2.27 -3.54
N GLU A 43 -14.54 -3.17 -4.52
CA GLU A 43 -14.85 -2.87 -5.93
C GLU A 43 -13.74 -2.04 -6.63
N LEU A 44 -12.49 -2.23 -6.18
CA LEU A 44 -11.28 -1.56 -6.67
C LEU A 44 -10.32 -2.53 -7.36
N GLN A 45 -10.82 -3.64 -7.91
CA GLN A 45 -9.99 -4.69 -8.52
C GLN A 45 -9.10 -4.18 -9.68
N HIS A 46 -9.47 -3.09 -10.35
CA HIS A 46 -8.67 -2.48 -11.40
C HIS A 46 -7.36 -1.84 -10.88
N LEU A 47 -7.25 -1.57 -9.57
CA LEU A 47 -6.03 -1.07 -8.93
C LEU A 47 -5.09 -2.20 -8.46
N THR A 48 -5.49 -3.46 -8.62
CA THR A 48 -4.79 -4.61 -8.02
C THR A 48 -3.32 -4.66 -8.40
N ASP A 49 -3.00 -4.59 -9.69
CA ASP A 49 -1.62 -4.76 -10.16
C ASP A 49 -0.71 -3.64 -9.63
N THR A 50 -1.20 -2.39 -9.67
CA THR A 50 -0.49 -1.22 -9.14
C THR A 50 -0.24 -1.36 -7.65
N VAL A 51 -1.27 -1.68 -6.86
CA VAL A 51 -1.18 -1.82 -5.40
C VAL A 51 -0.28 -2.99 -5.01
N GLU A 52 -0.39 -4.13 -5.70
CA GLU A 52 0.44 -5.31 -5.44
C GLU A 52 1.92 -5.06 -5.69
N LEU A 53 2.24 -4.34 -6.77
CA LEU A 53 3.62 -4.01 -7.12
C LEU A 53 4.20 -2.98 -6.14
N ALA A 54 3.46 -1.90 -5.86
CA ALA A 54 3.86 -0.89 -4.88
C ALA A 54 4.06 -1.47 -3.48
N LEU A 55 3.17 -2.36 -3.02
CA LEU A 55 3.35 -3.08 -1.76
C LEU A 55 4.57 -3.99 -1.78
N THR A 56 4.84 -4.67 -2.89
CA THR A 56 6.02 -5.55 -2.98
C THR A 56 7.31 -4.76 -2.78
N GLU A 57 7.41 -3.56 -3.36
CA GLU A 57 8.57 -2.69 -3.15
C GLU A 57 8.68 -2.19 -1.71
N LEU A 58 7.57 -1.77 -1.08
CA LEU A 58 7.61 -1.36 0.33
C LEU A 58 8.06 -2.51 1.26
N ILE A 59 7.59 -3.73 1.00
CA ILE A 59 7.97 -4.90 1.80
C ILE A 59 9.42 -5.28 1.55
N ALA A 60 9.90 -5.20 0.31
CA ALA A 60 11.31 -5.40 -0.02
C ALA A 60 12.20 -4.35 0.68
N ASN A 61 11.74 -3.11 0.82
CA ASN A 61 12.44 -2.07 1.59
C ASN A 61 12.48 -2.42 3.08
N VAL A 62 11.39 -2.93 3.67
CA VAL A 62 11.41 -3.38 5.06
C VAL A 62 12.42 -4.50 5.26
N ILE A 63 12.41 -5.54 4.42
CA ILE A 63 13.36 -6.67 4.52
C ILE A 63 14.81 -6.20 4.43
N ARG A 64 15.10 -5.24 3.54
CA ARG A 64 16.47 -4.73 3.32
C ARG A 64 16.98 -3.79 4.41
N HIS A 65 16.09 -3.03 5.03
CA HIS A 65 16.49 -1.86 5.82
C HIS A 65 16.02 -1.87 7.27
N VAL A 66 15.15 -2.80 7.68
CA VAL A 66 14.64 -2.89 9.05
C VAL A 66 15.29 -4.11 9.73
N PRO A 67 16.13 -3.93 10.77
CA PRO A 67 16.94 -5.01 11.36
C PRO A 67 16.16 -6.23 11.83
N ASP A 68 14.93 -6.07 12.32
CA ASP A 68 14.06 -7.17 12.76
C ASP A 68 12.99 -7.54 11.72
N SER A 69 12.99 -6.87 10.56
CA SER A 69 11.99 -7.01 9.50
C SER A 69 10.55 -6.92 9.99
N ARG A 70 10.30 -6.22 11.10
CA ARG A 70 8.95 -6.08 11.65
C ARG A 70 8.30 -4.84 11.06
N CYS A 71 7.07 -5.01 10.57
CA CYS A 71 6.25 -3.88 10.15
C CYS A 71 4.76 -4.13 10.42
N ALA A 72 3.98 -3.05 10.34
CA ALA A 72 2.54 -3.08 10.28
C ALA A 72 2.08 -2.64 8.89
N LEU A 73 1.22 -3.44 8.26
CA LEU A 73 0.51 -3.09 7.04
C LEU A 73 -0.87 -2.57 7.40
N LEU A 74 -1.27 -1.46 6.78
CA LEU A 74 -2.62 -0.93 6.81
C LEU A 74 -3.11 -0.70 5.38
N LEU A 75 -4.28 -1.23 5.03
CA LEU A 75 -5.02 -0.89 3.82
C LEU A 75 -6.27 -0.14 4.23
N LEU A 76 -6.51 1.02 3.61
CA LEU A 76 -7.64 1.89 3.86
C LEU A 76 -8.39 2.16 2.56
N LYS A 77 -9.67 1.80 2.49
CA LYS A 77 -10.57 2.27 1.43
C LYS A 77 -10.78 3.77 1.63
N GLN A 78 -10.44 4.54 0.61
CA GLN A 78 -10.74 5.96 0.51
C GLN A 78 -11.99 6.16 -0.36
N GLN A 79 -12.56 7.37 -0.31
CA GLN A 79 -13.74 7.71 -1.10
C GLN A 79 -13.51 7.51 -2.61
N THR A 80 -12.29 7.78 -3.08
CA THR A 80 -11.91 7.72 -4.50
C THR A 80 -10.81 6.70 -4.76
N GLY A 81 -10.57 5.72 -3.88
CA GLY A 81 -9.45 4.79 -4.08
C GLY A 81 -9.04 4.01 -2.84
N VAL A 82 -7.74 3.71 -2.75
CA VAL A 82 -7.13 2.97 -1.65
C VAL A 82 -5.84 3.67 -1.21
N ARG A 83 -5.63 3.70 0.11
CA ARG A 83 -4.36 4.06 0.72
C ARG A 83 -3.75 2.84 1.39
N ALA A 84 -2.47 2.62 1.14
CA ALA A 84 -1.69 1.59 1.80
C ALA A 84 -0.59 2.24 2.64
N GLU A 85 -0.39 1.74 3.85
CA GLU A 85 0.66 2.20 4.75
C GLU A 85 1.47 1.02 5.27
N VAL A 86 2.79 1.17 5.29
CA VAL A 86 3.73 0.25 5.91
C VAL A 86 4.49 1.02 6.98
N THR A 87 4.29 0.63 8.24
CA THR A 87 4.93 1.24 9.40
C THR A 87 5.98 0.30 9.96
N ASP A 88 7.21 0.78 10.13
CA ASP A 88 8.27 0.07 10.85
C ASP A 88 8.76 0.88 12.05
N ALA A 89 9.48 0.23 12.97
CA ALA A 89 9.99 0.86 14.18
C ALA A 89 11.37 1.53 13.99
N TYR A 90 11.88 1.61 12.76
CA TYR A 90 13.25 2.05 12.46
C TYR A 90 13.27 3.34 11.62
N GLY A 91 13.20 4.48 12.31
CA GLY A 91 13.10 5.82 11.70
C GLY A 91 14.43 6.44 11.22
N GLU A 92 15.58 5.81 11.49
CA GLU A 92 16.90 6.36 11.10
C GLU A 92 17.12 6.38 9.58
N LEU A 93 16.39 5.54 8.83
CA LEU A 93 16.39 5.51 7.38
C LEU A 93 15.12 6.20 6.84
N LEU A 94 15.03 7.52 6.98
CA LEU A 94 14.10 8.28 6.15
C LEU A 94 14.55 8.11 4.69
N PRO A 95 13.70 7.59 3.79
CA PRO A 95 13.98 7.59 2.37
C PRO A 95 13.96 9.05 1.91
N ALA A 96 15.12 9.71 1.95
CA ALA A 96 15.25 11.06 1.42
C ALA A 96 15.11 10.97 -0.11
N PRO A 97 14.22 11.74 -0.76
CA PRO A 97 14.12 11.80 -2.22
C PRO A 97 15.33 12.46 -2.91
N ALA A 98 16.44 12.69 -2.19
CA ALA A 98 17.61 13.35 -2.75
C ALA A 98 18.88 12.63 -2.27
N LYS A 99 19.63 12.08 -3.25
CA LYS A 99 20.91 11.36 -3.13
C LYS A 99 20.86 9.84 -2.95
N SER A 100 19.83 9.15 -3.42
CA SER A 100 20.06 7.78 -3.88
C SER A 100 20.71 7.88 -5.27
N ASN A 101 21.95 7.43 -5.39
CA ASN A 101 22.56 7.21 -6.70
C ASN A 101 21.58 6.35 -7.52
N PRO A 102 21.23 6.66 -8.77
CA PRO A 102 20.35 5.80 -9.58
C PRO A 102 20.87 4.35 -9.74
N GLU A 103 22.13 4.10 -9.37
CA GLU A 103 22.75 2.77 -9.28
C GLU A 103 22.62 2.09 -7.90
N SER A 104 22.21 2.81 -6.85
CA SER A 104 21.86 2.23 -5.56
C SER A 104 20.45 1.63 -5.62
N GLU A 105 20.30 0.35 -5.27
CA GLU A 105 19.02 -0.39 -5.30
C GLU A 105 17.90 0.24 -4.46
N GLY A 106 18.23 1.08 -3.47
CA GLY A 106 17.26 1.84 -2.67
C GLY A 106 16.61 3.00 -3.42
N GLY A 107 17.25 3.55 -4.45
CA GLY A 107 16.70 4.63 -5.27
C GLY A 107 15.63 4.17 -6.26
N ARG A 108 15.76 2.95 -6.77
CA ARG A 108 14.82 2.39 -7.77
C ARG A 108 13.43 2.11 -7.20
N GLY A 109 13.34 1.70 -5.93
CA GLY A 109 12.06 1.40 -5.28
C GLY A 109 11.17 2.64 -5.10
N LEU A 110 11.77 3.80 -4.79
CA LEU A 110 11.03 5.06 -4.68
C LEU A 110 10.64 5.60 -6.07
N LEU A 111 11.54 5.50 -7.04
CA LEU A 111 11.25 5.85 -8.44
C LEU A 111 10.09 5.02 -9.02
N LEU A 112 9.98 3.75 -8.61
CA LEU A 112 8.87 2.90 -8.98
C LEU A 112 7.56 3.37 -8.34
N LEU A 113 7.56 3.77 -7.07
CA LEU A 113 6.38 4.38 -6.45
C LEU A 113 5.97 5.67 -7.16
N ASP A 114 6.92 6.55 -7.45
CA ASP A 114 6.69 7.79 -8.23
C ASP A 114 6.00 7.54 -9.58
N ALA A 115 6.35 6.43 -10.25
CA ALA A 115 5.79 6.08 -11.56
C ALA A 115 4.42 5.37 -11.47
N LEU A 116 4.18 4.61 -10.41
CA LEU A 116 3.03 3.71 -10.30
C LEU A 116 1.82 4.31 -9.60
N VAL A 117 2.02 5.10 -8.54
CA VAL A 117 0.96 5.54 -7.63
C VAL A 117 0.63 7.01 -7.83
N ASP A 118 -0.55 7.46 -7.38
CA ASP A 118 -0.94 8.86 -7.55
C ASP A 118 -0.25 9.78 -6.54
N LYS A 119 -0.07 9.30 -5.32
CA LYS A 119 0.64 9.99 -4.25
C LYS A 119 1.35 8.99 -3.37
N TRP A 120 2.51 9.36 -2.86
CA TRP A 120 3.15 8.64 -1.77
C TRP A 120 3.90 9.61 -0.87
N GLY A 121 4.29 9.12 0.29
CA GLY A 121 5.09 9.90 1.22
C GLY A 121 5.61 9.07 2.38
N VAL A 122 6.36 9.75 3.25
CA VAL A 122 6.94 9.17 4.45
C VAL A 122 6.60 10.08 5.61
N SER A 123 6.06 9.49 6.68
CA SER A 123 5.73 10.20 7.90
C SER A 123 6.46 9.55 9.08
N PRO A 124 7.23 10.30 9.89
CA PRO A 124 7.83 9.76 11.12
C PRO A 124 6.74 9.36 12.12
N THR A 125 7.01 8.35 12.95
CA THR A 125 6.12 7.97 14.05
C THR A 125 6.68 8.47 15.38
N ALA A 126 5.80 8.73 16.36
CA ALA A 126 6.20 9.22 17.68
C ALA A 126 7.16 8.27 18.44
N GLY A 127 7.18 6.99 18.06
CA GLY A 127 8.06 5.97 18.65
C GLY A 127 9.43 5.84 17.97
N GLY A 128 9.84 6.79 17.13
CA GLY A 128 11.11 6.73 16.42
C GLY A 128 11.11 5.80 15.21
N GLY A 129 9.94 5.38 14.73
CA GLY A 129 9.76 4.63 13.50
C GLY A 129 9.35 5.53 12.33
N LYS A 130 8.95 4.92 11.22
CA LYS A 130 8.43 5.62 10.04
C LYS A 130 7.26 4.86 9.43
N THR A 131 6.36 5.61 8.79
CA THR A 131 5.28 5.10 7.96
C THR A 131 5.52 5.54 6.53
N VAL A 132 5.78 4.60 5.64
CA VAL A 132 5.77 4.84 4.19
C VAL A 132 4.38 4.52 3.69
N TRP A 133 3.77 5.43 2.93
CA TRP A 133 2.40 5.29 2.47
C TRP A 133 2.27 5.66 1.01
N PHE A 134 1.28 5.08 0.33
CA PHE A 134 0.88 5.48 -1.02
C PHE A 134 -0.64 5.44 -1.19
N GLU A 135 -1.12 6.19 -2.17
CA GLU A 135 -2.52 6.29 -2.57
C GLU A 135 -2.67 5.95 -4.05
N CYS A 136 -3.62 5.08 -4.35
CA CYS A 136 -4.06 4.77 -5.71
C CYS A 136 -5.53 5.14 -5.83
N THR A 137 -5.85 5.98 -6.79
CA THR A 137 -7.18 6.52 -7.03
C THR A 137 -7.87 5.77 -8.16
N ASN A 138 -9.17 5.58 -8.00
CA ASN A 138 -10.09 5.15 -9.03
C ASN A 138 -10.43 6.34 -9.95
N HIS A 139 -9.40 6.98 -10.50
CA HIS A 139 -9.57 7.87 -11.63
C HIS A 139 -9.24 7.03 -12.87
N SER A 140 -10.18 6.93 -13.80
CA SER A 140 -9.87 6.53 -15.17
C SER A 140 -8.76 7.48 -15.63
N ARG A 141 -7.51 6.98 -15.73
CA ARG A 141 -6.44 7.70 -16.41
C ARG A 141 -6.94 7.91 -17.84
N VAL A 142 -7.56 9.05 -18.09
CA VAL A 142 -7.59 9.64 -19.43
C VAL A 142 -6.10 9.81 -19.72
N GLN A 143 -5.53 8.88 -20.48
CA GLN A 143 -4.22 9.08 -21.06
C GLN A 143 -4.31 10.42 -21.78
N GLY A 144 -3.68 11.43 -21.20
CA GLY A 144 -3.43 12.68 -21.87
C GLY A 144 -2.57 12.34 -23.07
N ASN A 145 -3.24 12.11 -24.20
CA ASN A 145 -2.65 12.27 -25.52
C ASN A 145 -2.00 13.66 -25.48
N SER A 146 -0.68 13.71 -25.35
CA SER A 146 0.05 14.96 -25.57
C SER A 146 0.24 15.08 -27.07
N PRO A 147 -0.48 15.97 -27.77
CA PRO A 147 0.06 16.53 -28.99
C PRO A 147 1.17 17.49 -28.57
N LEU A 148 2.37 17.26 -29.09
CA LEU A 148 3.26 18.21 -29.77
C LEU A 148 4.64 17.59 -29.91
#